data_AF-A0AAD8RAE0-F1
#
_entry.id   AF-A0AAD8RAE0-F1
#
_cell.length_a   1.000
_cell.length_b   1.000
_cell.length_c   1.000
_cell.angle_alpha   90.00
_cell.angle_beta   90.00
_cell.angle_gamma   90.00
#
_symmetry.space_group_name_H-M   'P 1'
#
loop_
_entity.id
_entity.type
_entity.pdbx_description
1 polymer ?
#
loop_
_entity_poly.entity_id
_entity_poly.type
_entity_poly.pdbx_seq_one_letter_code
_entity_poly.pdbx_strand_id
1 'polypeptide(L)'
;MKKGLYALSAIQADAAAMNAIDWWFTYGSETPNLSEVAKKVLSQPISSSSAERNWSTYSFIHSVKRNKLNTKTADKLVYIHANERLRRRFTEGYNSGPHYKWDIDPDNSLLEESSLKLEQLCWSSLENNRTH
;
A
#
# COMPACT_ATOMS: atom_id res chain seq x y z
N MET A 1 -19.27 -40.82 -9.72
CA MET A 1 -18.61 -39.80 -8.88
C MET A 1 -19.36 -38.50 -9.00
N LYS A 2 -19.72 -37.84 -7.89
CA LYS A 2 -20.26 -36.48 -7.94
C LYS A 2 -19.10 -35.53 -8.27
N LYS A 3 -19.26 -34.69 -9.31
CA LYS A 3 -18.30 -33.64 -9.63
C LYS A 3 -18.40 -32.55 -8.55
N GLY A 4 -17.28 -32.12 -7.99
CA GLY A 4 -17.23 -31.01 -7.03
C GLY A 4 -17.50 -29.67 -7.71
N LEU A 5 -17.72 -28.61 -6.92
CA LEU A 5 -18.05 -27.27 -7.40
C LEU A 5 -17.09 -26.76 -8.49
N TYR A 6 -15.79 -26.92 -8.30
CA TYR A 6 -14.76 -26.47 -9.26
C TYR A 6 -14.74 -27.24 -10.60
N ALA A 7 -15.48 -28.35 -10.71
CA ALA A 7 -15.63 -29.10 -11.94
C ALA A 7 -16.89 -28.71 -12.74
N LEU A 8 -17.66 -27.73 -12.27
CA LEU A 8 -18.78 -27.14 -13.02
C LEU A 8 -18.25 -26.22 -14.12
N SER A 9 -18.77 -26.39 -15.35
CA SER A 9 -18.34 -25.61 -16.52
C SER A 9 -18.59 -24.10 -16.36
N ALA A 10 -19.67 -23.72 -15.66
CA ALA A 10 -19.96 -22.32 -15.35
C ALA A 10 -18.85 -21.68 -14.50
N ILE A 11 -18.37 -22.40 -13.49
CA ILE A 11 -17.34 -21.90 -12.56
C ILE A 11 -15.97 -21.81 -13.25
N GLN A 12 -15.70 -22.71 -14.19
CA GLN A 12 -14.51 -22.65 -15.04
C GLN A 12 -14.57 -21.50 -16.05
N ALA A 13 -15.74 -21.23 -16.62
CA ALA A 13 -15.94 -20.06 -17.48
C ALA A 13 -15.75 -18.75 -16.69
N ASP A 14 -16.31 -18.68 -15.49
CA ASP A 14 -16.14 -17.52 -14.60
C ASP A 14 -14.69 -17.32 -14.17
N ALA A 15 -13.93 -18.41 -13.96
CA ALA A 15 -12.50 -18.33 -13.64
C ALA A 15 -11.69 -17.64 -14.75
N ALA A 16 -12.13 -17.76 -16.01
CA ALA A 16 -11.49 -17.10 -17.14
C ALA A 16 -11.99 -15.66 -17.37
N ALA A 17 -13.21 -15.34 -16.93
CA ALA A 17 -13.86 -14.05 -17.19
C ALA A 17 -13.72 -13.04 -16.05
N MET A 18 -13.58 -13.49 -14.80
CA MET A 18 -13.55 -12.64 -13.61
C MET A 18 -12.12 -12.27 -13.18
N ASN A 19 -12.00 -11.22 -12.36
CA ASN A 19 -10.77 -11.00 -11.62
C ASN A 19 -10.53 -12.19 -10.67
N ALA A 20 -9.28 -12.67 -10.63
CA ALA A 20 -8.91 -13.82 -9.80
C ALA A 20 -9.28 -13.62 -8.32
N ILE A 21 -9.16 -12.41 -7.77
CA ILE A 21 -9.51 -12.15 -6.37
C ILE A 21 -11.01 -12.29 -6.13
N ASP A 22 -11.84 -11.75 -7.04
CA ASP A 22 -13.29 -11.79 -6.96
C ASP A 22 -13.79 -13.23 -7.09
N TRP A 23 -13.19 -14.00 -7.99
CA TRP A 23 -13.51 -15.42 -8.14
C TRP A 23 -13.30 -16.21 -6.83
N TRP A 24 -12.19 -15.96 -6.12
CA TRP A 24 -11.91 -16.58 -4.81
C TRP A 24 -12.84 -16.08 -3.69
N PHE A 25 -13.38 -14.87 -3.80
CA PHE A 25 -14.43 -14.38 -2.91
C PHE A 25 -15.78 -15.06 -3.18
N THR A 26 -16.12 -15.31 -4.45
CA THR A 26 -17.39 -15.93 -4.87
C THR A 26 -17.43 -17.44 -4.63
N TYR A 27 -16.37 -18.17 -5.02
CA TYR A 27 -16.37 -19.64 -5.06
C TYR A 27 -15.42 -20.32 -4.04
N GLY A 28 -14.67 -19.53 -3.29
CA GLY A 28 -13.67 -20.04 -2.35
C GLY A 28 -14.24 -20.61 -1.04
N SER A 29 -15.54 -20.47 -0.79
CA SER A 29 -16.19 -20.92 0.45
C SER A 29 -16.11 -22.43 0.67
N GLU A 30 -16.07 -23.22 -0.41
CA GLU A 30 -15.90 -24.69 -0.33
C GLU A 30 -14.49 -25.13 0.04
N THR A 31 -13.49 -24.25 -0.11
CA THR A 31 -12.09 -24.53 0.26
C THR A 31 -11.52 -23.39 1.10
N PRO A 32 -11.99 -23.20 2.34
CA PRO A 32 -11.71 -21.99 3.13
C PRO A 32 -10.21 -21.74 3.33
N ASN A 33 -9.45 -22.80 3.65
CA ASN A 33 -7.99 -22.70 3.85
C ASN A 33 -7.25 -22.27 2.56
N LEU A 34 -7.65 -22.82 1.41
CA LEU A 34 -7.03 -22.49 0.13
C LEU A 34 -7.44 -21.09 -0.34
N SER A 35 -8.72 -20.75 -0.21
CA SER A 35 -9.25 -19.43 -0.52
C SER A 35 -8.55 -18.34 0.29
N GLU A 36 -8.30 -18.56 1.58
CA GLU A 36 -7.58 -17.58 2.41
C GLU A 36 -6.16 -17.32 1.89
N VAL A 37 -5.42 -18.37 1.54
CA VAL A 37 -4.07 -18.24 0.99
C VAL A 37 -4.11 -17.56 -0.38
N ALA A 38 -5.02 -17.98 -1.25
CA ALA A 38 -5.15 -17.41 -2.59
C ALA A 38 -5.49 -15.91 -2.55
N LYS A 39 -6.43 -15.49 -1.70
CA LYS A 39 -6.76 -14.08 -1.51
C LYS A 39 -5.56 -13.27 -1.02
N LYS A 40 -4.76 -13.80 -0.07
CA LYS A 40 -3.54 -13.14 0.41
C LYS A 40 -2.53 -12.97 -0.71
N VAL A 41 -2.23 -14.03 -1.46
CA VAL A 41 -1.25 -14.00 -2.57
C VAL A 41 -1.70 -13.03 -3.66
N LEU A 42 -2.97 -13.10 -4.07
CA LEU A 42 -3.51 -12.24 -5.13
C LEU A 42 -3.63 -10.76 -4.70
N SER A 43 -3.72 -10.49 -3.40
CA SER A 43 -3.72 -9.12 -2.87
C SER A 43 -2.32 -8.49 -2.80
N GLN A 44 -1.26 -9.27 -3.01
CA GLN A 44 0.11 -8.76 -2.93
C GLN A 44 0.53 -8.11 -4.26
N PRO A 45 1.23 -6.96 -4.22
CA PRO A 45 1.81 -6.38 -5.41
C PRO A 45 2.95 -7.28 -5.94
N ILE A 46 2.77 -7.87 -7.12
CA ILE A 46 3.69 -8.86 -7.71
C ILE A 46 4.81 -8.21 -8.56
N SER A 47 4.90 -6.88 -8.61
CA SER A 47 5.90 -6.20 -9.45
C SER A 47 7.23 -5.99 -8.72
N SER A 48 8.34 -6.27 -9.40
CA SER A 48 9.69 -5.88 -8.93
C SER A 48 9.76 -4.39 -8.63
N SER A 49 9.06 -3.56 -9.40
CA SER A 49 8.95 -2.11 -9.17
C SER A 49 8.29 -1.73 -7.83
N SER A 50 7.47 -2.60 -7.24
CA SER A 50 6.93 -2.39 -5.89
C SER A 50 7.95 -2.73 -4.81
N ALA A 51 8.76 -3.77 -5.04
CA ALA A 51 9.89 -4.10 -4.17
C ALA A 51 11.00 -3.04 -4.25
N GLU A 52 11.36 -2.58 -5.45
CA GLU A 52 12.35 -1.51 -5.69
C GLU A 52 11.96 -0.21 -4.99
N ARG A 53 10.66 0.15 -5.00
CA ARG A 53 10.15 1.30 -4.22
C ARG A 53 10.33 1.11 -2.72
N ASN A 54 10.05 -0.08 -2.19
CA ASN A 54 10.29 -0.37 -0.78
C ASN A 54 11.77 -0.32 -0.42
N TRP A 55 12.65 -0.79 -1.31
CA TRP A 55 14.11 -0.70 -1.14
C TRP A 55 14.63 0.73 -1.20
N SER A 56 14.09 1.56 -2.09
CA SER A 56 14.39 3.00 -2.13
C SER A 56 13.96 3.68 -0.82
N THR A 57 12.77 3.37 -0.29
CA THR A 57 12.33 3.85 1.03
C THR A 57 13.23 3.36 2.16
N TYR A 58 13.67 2.09 2.13
CA TYR A 58 14.62 1.54 3.10
C TYR A 58 15.95 2.31 3.05
N SER A 59 16.46 2.56 1.84
CA SER A 59 17.67 3.36 1.61
C SER A 59 17.50 4.77 2.15
N PHE A 60 16.37 5.43 1.88
CA PHE A 60 16.05 6.77 2.40
C PHE A 60 16.03 6.81 3.93
N ILE A 61 15.34 5.87 4.58
CA ILE A 61 15.25 5.77 6.06
C ILE A 61 16.64 5.56 6.68
N HIS A 62 17.52 4.82 6.02
CA HIS A 62 18.91 4.65 6.44
C HIS A 62 19.82 5.84 6.08
N SER A 63 19.50 6.62 5.02
CA SER A 63 20.37 7.65 4.48
C SER A 63 20.21 9.05 5.07
N VAL A 64 19.20 9.33 5.90
CA VAL A 64 18.93 10.73 6.36
C VAL A 64 20.09 11.38 7.13
N LYS A 65 20.94 10.61 7.83
CA LYS A 65 22.32 10.93 8.35
C LYS A 65 22.63 10.13 9.62
N ARG A 66 22.94 8.83 9.46
CA ARG A 66 23.45 7.88 10.49
C ARG A 66 22.52 7.59 11.67
N ASN A 67 21.33 7.08 11.38
CA ASN A 67 20.48 6.59 12.45
C ASN A 67 20.86 5.15 12.82
N LYS A 68 21.18 4.91 14.11
CA LYS A 68 21.50 3.58 14.67
C LYS A 68 20.20 2.77 14.83
N LEU A 69 19.37 2.76 13.79
CA LEU A 69 18.09 2.08 13.76
C LEU A 69 18.36 0.58 13.70
N ASN A 70 17.83 -0.14 14.70
CA ASN A 70 17.77 -1.59 14.63
C ASN A 70 17.01 -2.01 13.35
N THR A 71 17.43 -3.09 12.71
CA THR A 71 16.81 -3.61 11.47
C THR A 71 15.31 -3.80 11.67
N LYS A 72 14.89 -4.35 12.81
CA LYS A 72 13.47 -4.50 13.18
C LYS A 72 12.69 -3.17 13.17
N THR A 73 13.32 -2.07 13.55
CA THR A 73 12.68 -0.75 13.56
C THR A 73 12.61 -0.18 12.15
N ALA A 74 13.67 -0.33 11.36
CA ALA A 74 13.67 0.05 9.95
C ALA A 74 12.60 -0.70 9.15
N ASP A 75 12.45 -2.00 9.37
CA ASP A 75 11.43 -2.83 8.71
C ASP A 75 10.02 -2.34 9.03
N LYS A 76 9.75 -2.00 10.30
CA LYS A 76 8.46 -1.42 10.72
C LYS A 76 8.21 -0.08 10.06
N LEU A 77 9.22 0.78 9.96
CA LEU A 77 9.07 2.09 9.32
C LEU A 77 8.81 1.96 7.82
N VAL A 78 9.51 1.07 7.13
CA VAL A 78 9.23 0.76 5.72
C VAL A 78 7.82 0.21 5.55
N TYR A 79 7.40 -0.72 6.43
CA TYR A 79 6.04 -1.26 6.41
C TYR A 79 4.99 -0.16 6.58
N ILE A 80 5.13 0.70 7.60
CA ILE A 80 4.20 1.81 7.85
C ILE A 80 4.17 2.75 6.64
N HIS A 81 5.35 3.13 6.13
CA HIS A 81 5.46 4.06 5.01
C HIS A 81 4.82 3.50 3.73
N ALA A 82 5.09 2.23 3.39
CA ALA A 82 4.54 1.58 2.21
C ALA A 82 3.01 1.44 2.31
N ASN A 83 2.50 1.01 3.47
CA ASN A 83 1.05 0.85 3.67
C ASN A 83 0.31 2.18 3.70
N GLU A 84 0.87 3.23 4.31
CA GLU A 84 0.23 4.54 4.30
C GLU A 84 0.12 5.10 2.88
N ARG A 85 1.19 4.98 2.07
CA ARG A 85 1.16 5.36 0.66
C ARG A 85 0.10 4.58 -0.11
N LEU A 86 0.03 3.27 0.09
CA LEU A 86 -0.97 2.43 -0.56
C LEU A 86 -2.38 2.87 -0.16
N ARG A 87 -2.64 3.08 1.12
CA ARG A 87 -3.94 3.52 1.63
C ARG A 87 -4.37 4.88 1.09
N ARG A 88 -3.41 5.82 0.95
CA ARG A 88 -3.66 7.13 0.33
C ARG A 88 -4.04 7.00 -1.14
N ARG A 89 -3.42 6.11 -1.92
CA ARG A 89 -3.77 5.86 -3.33
C ARG A 89 -5.22 5.42 -3.55
N PHE A 90 -5.82 4.79 -2.55
CA PHE A 90 -7.24 4.40 -2.58
C PHE A 90 -8.19 5.50 -2.08
N THR A 91 -7.68 6.67 -1.69
CA THR A 91 -8.51 7.82 -1.29
C THR A 91 -8.74 8.74 -2.48
N GLU A 92 -9.95 9.28 -2.65
CA GLU A 92 -10.27 10.19 -3.78
C GLU A 92 -9.33 11.40 -3.84
N GLY A 93 -8.96 11.95 -2.68
CA GLY A 93 -8.03 13.08 -2.57
C GLY A 93 -6.60 12.82 -3.08
N TYR A 94 -6.25 11.58 -3.44
CA TYR A 94 -4.96 11.28 -4.07
C TYR A 94 -4.89 11.74 -5.53
N ASN A 95 -6.03 11.67 -6.24
CA ASN A 95 -6.13 12.03 -7.65
C ASN A 95 -6.64 13.46 -7.89
N SER A 96 -7.18 14.13 -6.86
CA SER A 96 -7.79 15.46 -7.00
C SER A 96 -7.53 16.42 -5.84
N GLY A 97 -6.83 15.98 -4.79
CA GLY A 97 -6.56 16.81 -3.61
C GLY A 97 -5.29 17.67 -3.72
N PRO A 98 -5.03 18.52 -2.71
CA PRO A 98 -3.85 19.39 -2.65
C PRO A 98 -2.51 18.62 -2.67
N HIS A 99 -2.56 17.34 -2.31
CA HIS A 99 -1.44 16.40 -2.32
C HIS A 99 -1.57 15.40 -3.48
N TYR A 100 -1.88 15.91 -4.68
CA TYR A 100 -1.99 15.11 -5.89
C TYR A 100 -0.71 14.32 -6.12
N LYS A 101 -0.80 12.98 -6.10
CA LYS A 101 0.28 12.04 -6.44
C LYS A 101 1.65 12.41 -5.84
N TRP A 102 1.65 12.94 -4.61
CA TRP A 102 2.84 13.43 -3.90
C TRP A 102 3.98 12.41 -3.78
N ASP A 103 3.68 11.13 -4.01
CA ASP A 103 4.59 10.02 -3.83
C ASP A 103 5.16 9.46 -5.15
N ILE A 104 4.78 10.00 -6.33
CA ILE A 104 5.23 9.45 -7.63
C ILE A 104 6.68 9.82 -7.98
N ASP A 105 7.20 10.92 -7.45
CA ASP A 105 8.57 11.38 -7.74
C ASP A 105 9.40 11.52 -6.44
N PRO A 106 10.13 10.46 -6.04
CA PRO A 106 11.00 10.49 -4.86
C PRO A 106 12.33 11.24 -5.11
N ASP A 107 12.70 11.51 -6.37
CA ASP A 107 13.91 12.25 -6.75
C ASP A 107 13.68 13.76 -6.81
N ASN A 108 12.43 14.21 -6.63
CA ASN A 108 12.17 15.59 -6.26
C ASN A 108 12.75 15.85 -4.88
N SER A 109 14.00 16.32 -4.85
CA SER A 109 14.82 16.67 -3.69
C SER A 109 14.21 17.73 -2.75
N LEU A 110 12.97 18.15 -3.01
CA LEU A 110 12.17 19.06 -2.20
C LEU A 110 11.47 18.38 -1.01
N LEU A 111 12.02 17.28 -0.48
CA LEU A 111 11.60 16.74 0.82
C LEU A 111 11.96 17.69 1.97
N GLU A 112 13.00 18.50 1.82
CA GLU A 112 13.34 19.57 2.76
C GLU A 112 12.25 20.65 2.75
N GLU A 113 11.79 21.07 1.57
CA GLU A 113 10.67 22.00 1.42
C GLU A 113 9.33 21.42 1.92
N SER A 114 9.10 20.11 1.72
CA SER A 114 7.87 19.43 2.15
C SER A 114 7.82 19.22 3.67
N SER A 115 8.96 18.90 4.30
CA SER A 115 9.09 18.81 5.75
C SER A 115 8.92 20.17 6.40
N LEU A 116 9.51 21.22 5.82
CA LEU A 116 9.33 22.60 6.25
C LEU A 116 7.87 23.06 6.09
N LYS A 117 7.20 22.68 4.99
CA LYS A 117 5.76 22.92 4.78
C LYS A 117 4.89 22.21 5.80
N LEU A 118 5.20 20.95 6.12
CA LEU A 118 4.44 20.16 7.10
C LEU A 118 4.64 20.69 8.52
N GLU A 119 5.85 21.15 8.88
CA GLU A 119 6.09 21.85 10.13
C GLU A 119 5.33 23.18 10.19
N GLN A 120 5.34 23.99 9.11
CA GLN A 120 4.58 25.24 9.06
C GLN A 120 3.06 25.03 9.16
N LEU A 121 2.52 23.97 8.55
CA LEU A 121 1.09 23.61 8.66
C LEU A 121 0.72 23.13 10.08
N CYS A 122 1.62 22.41 10.75
CA CYS A 122 1.44 21.97 12.13
C CYS A 122 1.50 23.16 13.12
N TRP A 123 2.44 24.09 12.91
CA TRP A 123 2.60 25.30 13.72
C TRP A 123 1.39 26.26 13.60
N SER A 124 0.94 26.53 12.37
CA SER A 124 -0.23 27.40 12.13
C SER A 124 -1.53 26.83 12.74
N SER A 125 -1.67 25.51 12.79
CA SER A 125 -2.81 24.85 13.46
C SER A 125 -2.74 24.94 15.00
N LEU A 126 -1.55 25.06 15.59
CA LEU A 126 -1.35 25.25 17.02
C LEU A 126 -1.50 26.72 17.45
N GLU A 127 -1.14 27.67 16.58
CA GLU A 127 -1.32 29.11 16.83
C GLU A 127 -2.79 29.52 16.77
N ASN A 128 -3.56 28.96 15.84
CA ASN A 128 -5.01 29.21 15.73
C ASN A 128 -5.83 28.66 16.91
N ASN A 129 -5.28 27.73 17.70
CA ASN A 129 -5.91 27.17 18.91
C ASN A 129 -5.48 27.88 20.21
N ARG A 130 -4.66 28.94 20.12
CA ARG A 130 -4.23 29.73 21.27
C ARG A 130 -4.90 31.11 21.35
N THR A 131 -5.69 31.47 20.34
CA THR A 131 -6.54 32.67 20.33
C THR A 131 -8.02 32.29 20.49
N HIS A 132 -8.38 31.87 21.69
CA HIS A 132 -9.73 31.96 22.24
C HIS A 132 -9.65 32.05 23.76
#